data_AF-A0A662BLI4-F1
#
_entry.id   AF-A0A662BLI4-F1
#
_cell.length_a   1.000
_cell.length_b   1.000
_cell.length_c   1.000
_cell.angle_alpha   90.00
_cell.angle_beta   90.00
_cell.angle_gamma   90.00
#
_symmetry.space_group_name_H-M   'P 1'
#
loop_
_entity.id
_entity.type
_entity.pdbx_description
1 polymer ?
#
loop_
_entity_poly.entity_id
_entity_poly.type
_entity_poly.pdbx_seq_one_letter_code
_entity_poly.pdbx_strand_id
1 'polypeptide(L)'
;KDQLLIKYNEKDMVNAFKLELNAHNQYLQTMITLGIIGLIVLLLNLILPALYSMEQKHYLYLVFLILIGFNLLFESMLETQAGVVFYAFFNAYLFAIKKDPASVETGS
;
A
#
# COMPACT_ATOMS: atom_id res chain seq x y z
N LYS A 1 40.89 -26.16 5.60
CA LYS A 1 39.53 -26.49 6.09
C LYS A 1 38.79 -25.23 6.55
N ASP A 2 39.53 -24.21 7.02
CA ASP A 2 38.98 -22.95 7.56
C ASP A 2 38.45 -21.97 6.51
N GLN A 3 38.89 -22.08 5.25
CA GLN A 3 38.32 -21.29 4.14
C GLN A 3 36.88 -21.70 3.76
N LEU A 4 36.45 -22.92 4.12
CA LEU A 4 35.08 -23.37 3.87
C LEU A 4 34.10 -22.81 4.91
N LEU A 5 34.56 -22.52 6.13
CA LEU A 5 33.76 -21.90 7.20
C LEU A 5 33.46 -20.42 6.93
N ILE A 6 34.42 -19.69 6.37
CA ILE A 6 34.25 -18.27 6.00
C ILE A 6 33.23 -18.12 4.86
N LYS A 7 33.29 -19.01 3.85
CA LYS A 7 32.32 -19.02 2.73
C LYS A 7 30.91 -19.49 3.12
N TYR A 8 30.78 -20.24 4.22
CA TYR A 8 29.49 -20.59 4.82
C TYR A 8 28.89 -19.39 5.59
N ASN A 9 29.72 -18.65 6.34
CA ASN A 9 29.29 -17.45 7.08
C ASN A 9 28.82 -16.29 6.16
N GLU A 10 29.42 -16.09 4.98
CA GLU A 10 28.90 -15.14 3.98
C GLU A 10 27.58 -15.59 3.36
N LYS A 11 27.40 -16.90 3.14
CA LYS A 11 26.18 -17.46 2.55
C LYS A 11 24.97 -17.39 3.49
N ASP A 12 25.16 -17.50 4.81
CA ASP A 12 24.08 -17.34 5.80
C ASP A 12 23.72 -15.87 6.08
N MET A 13 24.69 -14.94 6.07
CA MET A 13 24.40 -13.49 6.16
C MET A 13 23.58 -12.98 4.96
N VAL A 14 23.82 -13.54 3.77
CA VAL A 14 23.03 -13.29 2.55
C VAL A 14 21.66 -13.97 2.59
N ASN A 15 21.48 -15.07 3.33
CA ASN A 15 20.19 -15.78 3.40
C ASN A 15 19.21 -15.20 4.44
N ALA A 16 19.68 -14.51 5.50
CA ALA A 16 18.83 -13.92 6.54
C ALA A 16 18.41 -12.46 6.26
N PHE A 17 19.25 -11.66 5.60
CA PHE A 17 18.86 -10.34 5.08
C PHE A 17 17.82 -10.46 3.94
N LYS A 18 17.84 -11.61 3.24
CA LYS A 18 16.82 -12.12 2.30
C LYS A 18 15.53 -12.66 2.97
N LEU A 19 15.43 -12.66 4.31
CA LEU A 19 14.26 -13.15 5.06
C LEU A 19 13.39 -12.01 5.64
N GLU A 20 13.98 -10.91 6.13
CA GLU A 20 13.31 -9.82 6.88
C GLU A 20 13.53 -8.41 6.28
N LEU A 21 13.97 -8.33 5.03
CA LEU A 21 13.22 -7.52 4.06
C LEU A 21 11.92 -8.28 3.77
N ASN A 22 11.20 -8.82 4.78
CA ASN A 22 9.98 -8.28 5.41
C ASN A 22 8.89 -7.91 4.37
N ALA A 23 9.02 -8.43 3.15
CA ALA A 23 8.26 -9.53 2.57
C ALA A 23 6.77 -9.45 2.78
N HIS A 24 6.30 -8.22 2.87
CA HIS A 24 5.37 -7.66 1.92
C HIS A 24 4.99 -6.20 2.34
N ASN A 25 5.85 -5.43 3.01
CA ASN A 25 5.49 -4.05 3.30
C ASN A 25 5.77 -3.13 2.09
N GLN A 26 4.71 -2.65 1.44
CA GLN A 26 4.81 -1.77 0.28
C GLN A 26 5.57 -0.47 0.60
N TYR A 27 5.42 0.10 1.79
CA TYR A 27 6.09 1.36 2.16
C TYR A 27 7.60 1.18 2.26
N LEU A 28 8.06 0.11 2.90
CA LEU A 28 9.48 -0.20 3.01
C LEU A 28 10.07 -0.52 1.63
N GLN A 29 9.33 -1.28 0.82
CA GLN A 29 9.75 -1.63 -0.53
C GLN A 29 9.87 -0.39 -1.43
N THR A 30 8.89 0.50 -1.39
CA THR A 30 8.92 1.76 -2.12
C THR A 30 10.06 2.66 -1.64
N MET A 31 10.34 2.72 -0.33
CA MET A 31 11.47 3.49 0.20
C MET A 31 12.82 2.97 -0.30
N ILE A 32 13.04 1.66 -0.33
CA ILE A 32 14.33 1.08 -0.76
C ILE A 32 14.51 1.19 -2.27
N THR A 33 13.43 1.07 -3.04
CA THR A 33 13.49 1.03 -4.51
C THR A 33 13.49 2.43 -5.14
N LEU A 34 12.67 3.35 -4.61
CA LEU A 34 12.44 4.69 -5.17
C LEU A 34 12.91 5.81 -4.24
N GLY A 35 13.46 5.47 -3.07
CA GLY A 35 13.87 6.44 -2.07
C GLY A 35 12.70 7.17 -1.41
N ILE A 36 13.04 8.26 -0.72
CA ILE A 36 12.07 9.10 -0.02
C ILE A 36 11.02 9.71 -0.93
N ILE A 37 11.38 10.03 -2.18
CA ILE A 37 10.47 10.63 -3.17
C ILE A 37 9.33 9.66 -3.48
N GLY A 38 9.66 8.38 -3.74
CA GLY A 38 8.64 7.37 -4.00
C GLY A 38 7.70 7.17 -2.81
N LEU A 39 8.23 7.17 -1.58
CA LEU A 39 7.42 7.03 -0.38
C LEU A 39 6.45 8.23 -0.21
N ILE A 40 6.92 9.44 -0.46
CA ILE A 40 6.07 10.65 -0.40
C ILE A 40 4.94 10.53 -1.42
N VAL A 41 5.24 10.11 -2.66
CA VAL A 41 4.22 9.93 -3.70
C VAL A 41 3.19 8.88 -3.28
N LEU A 42 3.62 7.74 -2.73
CA LEU A 42 2.73 6.70 -2.22
C LEU A 42 1.80 7.23 -1.13
N LEU A 43 2.35 7.98 -0.16
CA LEU A 43 1.57 8.57 0.93
C LEU A 43 0.59 9.62 0.42
N LEU A 44 0.99 10.50 -0.49
CA LEU A 44 0.10 11.49 -1.09
C LEU A 44 -1.05 10.83 -1.86
N ASN A 45 -0.78 9.70 -2.52
CA ASN A 45 -1.78 8.94 -3.25
C ASN A 45 -2.88 8.37 -2.34
N LEU A 46 -2.60 8.13 -1.06
CA LEU A 46 -3.58 7.66 -0.08
C LEU A 46 -4.21 8.80 0.73
N ILE A 47 -3.39 9.76 1.19
CA ILE A 47 -3.82 10.80 2.13
C ILE A 47 -4.70 11.85 1.47
N LEU A 48 -4.34 12.34 0.27
CA LEU A 48 -5.12 13.37 -0.42
C LEU A 48 -6.56 12.91 -0.71
N PRO A 49 -6.80 11.71 -1.31
CA PRO A 49 -8.17 11.25 -1.50
C PRO A 49 -8.87 10.89 -0.19
N ALA A 50 -8.16 10.47 0.86
CA ALA A 50 -8.76 10.24 2.17
C ALA A 50 -9.31 11.55 2.76
N LEU A 51 -8.52 12.65 2.75
CA LEU A 51 -8.97 13.97 3.20
C LEU A 51 -10.17 14.46 2.39
N TYR A 52 -10.13 14.33 1.06
CA TYR A 52 -11.26 14.66 0.19
C TYR A 52 -12.51 13.84 0.53
N SER A 53 -12.35 12.54 0.77
CA SER A 53 -13.47 11.65 1.10
C SER A 53 -14.13 11.99 2.44
N MET A 54 -13.37 12.50 3.41
CA MET A 54 -13.89 12.97 4.70
C MET A 54 -14.74 14.23 4.52
N GLU A 55 -14.27 15.21 3.75
CA GLU A 55 -14.98 16.46 3.47
C GLU A 55 -16.31 16.18 2.75
N GLN A 56 -16.29 15.28 1.76
CA GLN A 56 -17.47 14.93 0.96
C GLN A 56 -18.38 13.88 1.63
N LYS A 57 -18.05 13.39 2.83
CA LYS A 57 -18.78 12.32 3.53
C LYS A 57 -18.93 11.04 2.67
N HIS A 58 -17.90 10.74 1.88
CA HIS A 58 -17.76 9.53 1.06
C HIS A 58 -17.17 8.39 1.91
N TYR A 59 -17.91 7.96 2.94
CA TYR A 59 -17.40 7.01 3.94
C TYR A 59 -16.96 5.66 3.34
N LEU A 60 -17.64 5.16 2.30
CA LEU A 60 -17.25 3.92 1.64
C LEU A 60 -15.85 4.02 1.01
N TYR A 61 -15.58 5.13 0.34
CA TYR A 61 -14.28 5.37 -0.28
C TYR A 61 -13.19 5.56 0.79
N LEU A 62 -13.51 6.26 1.89
CA LEU A 62 -12.59 6.39 3.02
C LEU A 62 -12.21 5.03 3.63
N VAL A 63 -13.19 4.16 3.88
CA VAL A 63 -12.95 2.80 4.41
C VAL A 63 -12.11 1.98 3.44
N PHE A 64 -12.38 2.07 2.14
CA PHE A 64 -11.55 1.42 1.12
C PHE A 64 -10.09 1.88 1.19
N LEU A 65 -9.83 3.19 1.24
CA LEU A 65 -8.48 3.74 1.33
C LEU A 65 -7.76 3.31 2.62
N ILE A 66 -8.46 3.28 3.75
CA ILE A 66 -7.91 2.78 5.03
C ILE A 66 -7.55 1.30 4.92
N LEU A 67 -8.43 0.48 4.33
CA LEU A 67 -8.18 -0.95 4.13
C LEU A 67 -7.00 -1.19 3.21
N ILE A 68 -6.90 -0.46 2.10
CA ILE A 68 -5.72 -0.51 1.21
C ILE A 68 -4.47 -0.08 1.97
N GLY A 69 -4.49 1.09 2.61
CA GLY A 69 -3.34 1.61 3.34
C GLY A 69 -2.84 0.68 4.43
N PHE A 70 -3.76 -0.02 5.12
CA PHE A 70 -3.44 -1.06 6.10
C PHE A 70 -2.90 -2.33 5.44
N ASN A 71 -3.52 -2.79 4.34
CA ASN A 71 -3.05 -3.95 3.60
C ASN A 71 -1.63 -3.74 3.08
N LEU A 72 -1.28 -2.54 2.62
CA LEU A 72 0.07 -2.17 2.18
C LEU A 72 1.16 -2.27 3.28
N LEU A 73 0.78 -2.38 4.56
CA LEU A 73 1.73 -2.66 5.65
C LEU A 73 2.20 -4.13 5.64
N PHE A 74 1.36 -5.02 5.12
CA PHE A 74 1.56 -6.47 5.13
C PHE A 74 1.63 -7.09 3.74
N GLU A 75 1.22 -6.38 2.68
CA GLU A 75 1.17 -6.82 1.29
C GLU A 75 1.87 -5.84 0.31
N SER A 76 2.80 -6.34 -0.53
CA SER A 76 3.47 -5.54 -1.58
C SER A 76 2.58 -5.50 -2.82
N MET A 77 1.34 -5.05 -2.63
CA MET A 77 0.26 -5.19 -3.60
C MET A 77 0.57 -4.48 -4.92
N LEU A 78 1.22 -3.31 -4.88
CA LEU A 78 1.49 -2.48 -6.06
C LEU A 78 2.69 -2.97 -6.89
N GLU A 79 3.36 -4.05 -6.44
CA GLU A 79 4.41 -4.73 -7.22
C GLU A 79 3.82 -5.77 -8.17
N THR A 80 2.56 -6.17 -7.96
CA THR A 80 1.87 -7.16 -8.80
C THR A 80 0.89 -6.48 -9.75
N GLN A 81 0.81 -6.96 -11.00
CA GLN A 81 -0.13 -6.43 -11.99
C GLN A 81 -1.58 -6.53 -11.50
N ALA A 82 -1.96 -7.65 -10.87
CA ALA A 82 -3.29 -7.84 -10.33
C ALA A 82 -3.61 -6.82 -9.22
N GLY A 83 -2.66 -6.57 -8.30
CA GLY A 83 -2.83 -5.58 -7.24
C GLY A 83 -2.91 -4.15 -7.76
N VAL A 84 -2.08 -3.79 -8.75
CA VAL A 84 -2.15 -2.46 -9.41
C VAL A 84 -3.49 -2.27 -10.12
N VAL A 85 -3.95 -3.25 -10.91
CA VAL A 85 -5.23 -3.17 -11.62
C VAL A 85 -6.40 -3.09 -10.64
N PHE A 86 -6.40 -3.92 -9.58
CA PHE A 86 -7.40 -3.87 -8.53
C PHE A 86 -7.45 -2.49 -7.88
N TYR A 87 -6.29 -1.99 -7.42
CA TYR A 87 -6.22 -0.70 -6.76
C TYR A 87 -6.68 0.42 -7.69
N ALA A 88 -6.13 0.50 -8.91
CA ALA A 88 -6.46 1.56 -9.86
C ALA A 88 -7.95 1.56 -10.23
N PHE A 89 -8.53 0.39 -10.50
CA PHE A 89 -9.94 0.28 -10.86
C PHE A 89 -10.87 0.72 -9.72
N PHE A 90 -10.71 0.14 -8.53
CA PHE A 90 -11.59 0.46 -7.41
C PHE A 90 -11.37 1.88 -6.89
N ASN A 91 -10.13 2.36 -6.88
CA ASN A 91 -9.81 3.73 -6.52
C ASN A 91 -10.49 4.73 -7.46
N ALA A 92 -10.37 4.54 -8.78
CA ALA A 92 -11.02 5.40 -9.76
C ALA A 92 -12.56 5.32 -9.70
N TYR A 93 -13.10 4.11 -9.58
CA TYR A 93 -14.53 3.87 -9.51
C TYR A 93 -15.16 4.52 -8.27
N LEU A 94 -14.62 4.25 -7.08
CA LEU A 94 -15.14 4.78 -5.81
C LEU A 94 -14.93 6.30 -5.69
N PHE A 95 -13.87 6.85 -6.30
CA PHE A 95 -13.69 8.29 -6.39
C PHE A 95 -14.74 8.96 -7.30
N ALA A 96 -15.12 8.31 -8.41
CA ALA A 96 -16.05 8.86 -9.39
C ALA A 96 -17.53 8.75 -8.96
N ILE A 97 -17.88 7.80 -8.10
CA ILE A 97 -19.25 7.68 -7.58
C ILE A 97 -19.57 8.92 -6.75
N LYS A 98 -20.41 9.80 -7.32
CA LYS A 98 -21.03 10.87 -6.56
C LYS A 98 -22.10 10.26 -5.66
N LYS A 99 -22.07 10.64 -4.38
CA LYS A 99 -23.14 10.29 -3.45
C LYS A 99 -24.45 10.90 -3.96
N ASP A 100 -25.41 10.05 -4.34
CA ASP A 100 -26.76 10.52 -4.61
C ASP A 100 -27.32 11.18 -3.35
N PRO A 101 -27.79 12.44 -3.42
CA PRO A 101 -28.31 13.15 -2.26
C PRO A 101 -29.57 12.50 -1.66
N ALA A 102 -30.20 11.54 -2.36
CA ALA A 102 -31.49 10.96 -2.00
C ALA A 102 -31.45 9.93 -0.84
N SER A 103 -30.28 9.40 -0.44
CA SER A 103 -30.22 8.42 0.65
C SER A 103 -29.98 9.03 2.05
N VAL A 104 -29.96 10.36 2.14
CA VAL A 104 -29.80 11.08 3.43
C VAL A 104 -31.16 11.43 4.06
N GLU A 105 -32.26 11.41 3.28
CA GLU A 105 -33.60 11.81 3.74
C GLU A 105 -34.46 10.69 4.34
N THR A 106 -34.02 9.43 4.35
CA THR A 106 -34.82 8.30 4.89
C THR A 106 -34.30 7.73 6.21
N GLY A 107 -33.40 8.45 6.89
CA GLY A 107 -32.94 8.13 8.24
C GLY A 107 -33.42 9.16 9.27
N SER A 108 -34.74 9.34 9.39
CA SER A 108 -35.39 10.00 10.55
C SER A 108 -36.30 9.01 11.27
#